data_AF-A0A3P8S4T0-F1
#
_entry.id   AF-A0A3P8S4T0-F1
#
_cell.length_a   1.000
_cell.length_b   1.000
_cell.length_c   1.000
_cell.angle_alpha   90.00
_cell.angle_beta   90.00
_cell.angle_gamma   90.00
#
_symmetry.space_group_name_H-M   'P 1'
#
loop_
_entity.id
_entity.type
_entity.pdbx_description
1 polymer ?
#
loop_
_entity_poly.entity_id
_entity_poly.type
_entity_poly.pdbx_seq_one_letter_code
_entity_poly.pdbx_strand_id
1 'polypeptide(L)'
;MYYRGAQAAIVVYDITNTDTFTRAKNWVKELQRQASPNIVIALAGNKADLANKRAVDFQEAQTYADDNSLLFMETSAKTAMNVNEIFMLPKNEPQGAAGTGGRARGGVDLQEAAPQSRSSPCCGGGN
;
A
#
# COMPACT_ATOMS: atom_id res chain seq x y z
N MET A 1 11.45 2.24 -27.39
CA MET A 1 10.94 2.71 -26.08
C MET A 1 9.74 1.86 -25.70
N TYR A 2 9.75 1.19 -24.55
CA TYR A 2 8.81 0.12 -24.17
C TYR A 2 7.58 0.58 -23.34
N TYR A 3 7.41 1.89 -23.13
CA TYR A 3 6.38 2.46 -22.25
C TYR A 3 5.25 3.18 -22.99
N ARG A 4 5.25 3.17 -24.33
CA ARG A 4 4.21 3.80 -25.14
C ARG A 4 2.94 2.93 -25.11
N GLY A 5 1.94 3.34 -24.32
CA GLY A 5 0.68 2.62 -24.13
C GLY A 5 0.64 1.69 -22.90
N ALA A 6 1.62 1.78 -21.99
CA ALA A 6 1.59 1.04 -20.73
C ALA A 6 0.51 1.61 -19.79
N GLN A 7 -0.28 0.72 -19.19
CA GLN A 7 -1.31 1.06 -18.19
C GLN A 7 -0.72 1.14 -16.78
N ALA A 8 0.37 0.42 -16.52
CA ALA A 8 1.08 0.42 -15.25
C ALA A 8 2.59 0.29 -15.44
N ALA A 9 3.36 0.83 -14.49
CA ALA A 9 4.81 0.70 -14.40
C ALA A 9 5.22 0.35 -12.96
N ILE A 10 6.15 -0.59 -12.81
CA ILE A 10 6.68 -1.00 -11.50
C ILE A 10 8.16 -0.61 -11.45
N VAL A 11 8.51 0.26 -10.51
CA VAL A 11 9.88 0.70 -10.22
C VAL A 11 10.39 -0.09 -9.03
N VAL A 12 11.39 -0.93 -9.25
CA VAL A 12 11.95 -1.80 -8.20
C VAL A 12 13.25 -1.20 -7.68
N TYR A 13 13.41 -1.14 -6.36
CA TYR A 13 14.67 -0.81 -5.69
C TYR A 13 15.03 -1.88 -4.66
N ASP A 14 16.25 -1.82 -4.13
CA ASP A 14 16.74 -2.75 -3.11
C ASP A 14 16.77 -2.06 -1.74
N ILE A 15 16.10 -2.65 -0.73
CA ILE A 15 16.04 -2.07 0.62
C ILE A 15 17.39 -1.97 1.33
N THR A 16 18.39 -2.75 0.88
CA THR A 16 19.75 -2.76 1.44
C THR A 16 20.66 -1.73 0.80
N ASN A 17 20.20 -1.03 -0.25
CA ASN A 17 21.04 -0.13 -1.02
C ASN A 17 20.32 1.20 -1.33
N THR A 18 20.77 2.27 -0.65
CA THR A 18 20.27 3.64 -0.79
C THR A 18 20.54 4.25 -2.18
N ASP A 19 21.60 3.85 -2.88
CA ASP A 19 21.86 4.31 -4.25
C ASP A 19 20.77 3.84 -5.22
N THR A 20 20.29 2.60 -5.04
CA THR A 20 19.21 2.06 -5.87
C THR A 20 17.89 2.79 -5.64
N PHE A 21 17.64 3.22 -4.40
CA PHE A 21 16.47 4.03 -4.07
C PHE A 21 16.56 5.42 -4.72
N THR A 22 17.73 6.06 -4.69
CA THR A 22 17.94 7.34 -5.39
C THR A 22 17.69 7.22 -6.89
N ARG A 23 18.16 6.13 -7.52
CA ARG A 23 17.88 5.85 -8.93
C ARG A 23 16.39 5.62 -9.19
N ALA A 24 15.69 4.91 -8.30
CA ALA A 24 14.25 4.71 -8.40
C ALA A 24 13.47 6.04 -8.38
N LYS A 25 13.86 7.00 -7.51
CA LYS A 25 13.27 8.35 -7.50
C LYS A 25 13.41 9.06 -8.85
N ASN A 26 14.56 8.92 -9.51
CA ASN A 26 14.79 9.49 -10.85
C ASN A 26 13.91 8.81 -11.91
N TRP A 27 13.76 7.48 -11.84
CA TRP A 27 12.87 6.74 -12.74
C TRP A 27 11.40 7.14 -12.59
N VAL A 28 10.92 7.33 -11.36
CA VAL A 28 9.55 7.82 -11.09
C VAL A 28 9.32 9.17 -11.78
N LYS A 29 10.26 10.12 -11.61
CA LYS A 29 10.16 11.44 -12.26
C LYS A 29 10.15 11.35 -13.78
N GLU A 30 10.99 10.47 -14.34
CA GLU A 30 11.05 10.27 -15.80
C GLU A 30 9.75 9.64 -16.32
N LEU A 31 9.17 8.68 -15.59
CA LEU A 31 7.89 8.07 -15.91
C LEU A 31 6.77 9.12 -15.84
N GLN A 32 6.69 9.92 -14.79
CA GLN A 32 5.71 11.00 -14.68
C GLN A 32 5.83 12.03 -15.83
N ARG A 33 7.04 12.27 -16.34
CA ARG A 33 7.28 13.22 -17.44
C ARG A 33 6.98 12.64 -18.83
N GLN A 34 7.32 11.39 -19.08
CA GLN A 34 7.21 10.77 -20.42
C GLN A 34 5.96 9.91 -20.61
N ALA A 35 5.38 9.38 -19.54
CA ALA A 35 4.25 8.47 -19.63
C ALA A 35 2.90 9.20 -19.73
N SER A 36 1.86 8.42 -20.03
CA SER A 36 0.50 8.94 -20.15
C SER A 36 -0.05 9.36 -18.77
N PRO A 37 -0.94 10.37 -18.70
CA PRO A 37 -1.47 10.89 -17.43
C PRO A 37 -2.24 9.86 -16.58
N ASN A 38 -2.64 8.73 -17.16
CA ASN A 38 -3.40 7.67 -16.49
C ASN A 38 -2.56 6.43 -16.15
N ILE A 39 -1.22 6.53 -16.16
CA ILE A 39 -0.37 5.38 -15.82
C ILE A 39 -0.33 5.18 -14.30
N VAL A 40 -0.55 3.95 -13.85
CA VAL A 40 -0.36 3.58 -12.44
C VAL A 40 1.12 3.28 -12.20
N ILE A 41 1.76 4.01 -11.31
CA ILE A 41 3.16 3.78 -10.96
C ILE A 41 3.23 3.12 -9.58
N ALA A 42 3.87 1.96 -9.51
CA ALA A 42 4.14 1.25 -8.26
C ALA A 42 5.64 1.23 -7.96
N LEU A 43 6.00 1.47 -6.71
CA LEU A 43 7.33 1.39 -6.16
C LEU A 43 7.46 0.10 -5.34
N ALA A 44 8.43 -0.74 -5.70
CA ALA A 44 8.65 -2.04 -5.07
C ALA A 44 9.99 -2.05 -4.31
N GLY A 45 9.94 -2.21 -2.98
CA GLY A 45 11.14 -2.43 -2.17
C GLY A 45 11.51 -3.90 -2.16
N ASN A 46 12.42 -4.35 -3.03
CA ASN A 46 12.85 -5.74 -3.11
C ASN A 46 13.88 -6.07 -2.01
N LYS A 47 14.04 -7.38 -1.74
CA LYS A 47 14.90 -7.98 -0.71
C LYS A 47 14.40 -7.74 0.73
N ALA A 48 13.08 -7.72 0.94
CA ALA A 48 12.48 -7.64 2.27
C ALA A 48 12.99 -8.71 3.27
N ASP A 49 13.50 -9.85 2.77
CA ASP A 49 14.17 -10.88 3.58
C ASP A 49 15.45 -10.38 4.28
N LEU A 50 16.07 -9.31 3.78
CA LEU A 50 17.24 -8.66 4.35
C LEU A 50 16.89 -7.41 5.16
N ALA A 51 15.69 -7.34 5.75
CA ALA A 51 15.28 -6.24 6.62
C ALA A 51 16.29 -5.94 7.75
N ASN A 52 17.03 -6.95 8.22
CA ASN A 52 18.09 -6.79 9.23
C ASN A 52 19.30 -5.96 8.75
N LYS A 53 19.50 -5.82 7.43
CA LYS A 53 20.54 -5.01 6.79
C LYS A 53 19.94 -3.85 5.98
N ARG A 54 18.74 -3.42 6.36
CA ARG A 54 18.03 -2.33 5.71
C ARG A 54 18.87 -1.06 5.79
N ALA A 55 19.05 -0.42 4.63
CA ALA A 55 19.67 0.89 4.50
C ALA A 55 18.63 1.99 4.20
N VAL A 56 17.47 1.61 3.64
CA VAL A 56 16.37 2.52 3.31
C VAL A 56 15.20 2.26 4.26
N ASP A 57 14.80 3.27 5.03
CA ASP A 57 13.68 3.15 5.93
C ASP A 57 12.35 2.95 5.19
N PHE A 58 11.54 2.02 5.70
CA PHE A 58 10.20 1.76 5.16
C PHE A 58 9.35 3.03 5.17
N GLN A 59 9.43 3.79 6.28
CA GLN A 59 8.68 5.03 6.44
C GLN A 59 9.09 6.09 5.41
N GLU A 60 10.39 6.22 5.12
CA GLU A 60 10.88 7.17 4.11
C GLU A 60 10.35 6.79 2.72
N ALA A 61 10.41 5.51 2.38
CA ALA A 61 9.91 5.02 1.09
C ALA A 61 8.39 5.14 0.95
N GLN A 62 7.64 4.86 2.04
CA GLN A 62 6.19 5.01 2.10
C GLN A 62 5.80 6.49 1.93
N THR A 63 6.38 7.40 2.70
CA THR A 63 6.12 8.84 2.58
C THR A 63 6.45 9.35 1.18
N TYR A 64 7.58 8.91 0.61
CA TYR A 64 7.91 9.27 -0.78
C TYR A 64 6.86 8.79 -1.78
N ALA A 65 6.31 7.59 -1.60
CA ALA A 65 5.26 7.07 -2.45
C ALA A 65 3.95 7.84 -2.29
N ASP A 66 3.52 8.11 -1.06
CA ASP A 66 2.30 8.89 -0.78
C ASP A 66 2.40 10.32 -1.37
N ASP A 67 3.54 10.99 -1.18
CA ASP A 67 3.79 12.34 -1.73
C ASP A 67 3.72 12.38 -3.26
N ASN A 68 4.08 11.29 -3.92
CA ASN A 68 4.07 11.17 -5.37
C ASN A 68 2.85 10.39 -5.89
N SER A 69 1.88 10.07 -5.02
CA SER A 69 0.69 9.26 -5.33
C SER A 69 1.01 7.94 -6.04
N LEU A 70 2.06 7.26 -5.57
CA LEU A 70 2.53 5.98 -6.06
C LEU A 70 2.02 4.86 -5.15
N LEU A 71 1.82 3.68 -5.71
CA LEU A 71 1.62 2.47 -4.89
C LEU A 71 2.96 2.04 -4.33
N PHE A 72 3.06 1.70 -3.05
CA PHE A 72 4.29 1.16 -2.46
C PHE A 72 4.07 -0.19 -1.82
N MET A 73 5.00 -1.12 -2.07
CA MET A 73 4.97 -2.45 -1.47
C MET A 73 6.39 -3.00 -1.33
N GLU A 74 6.71 -3.59 -0.18
CA GLU A 74 7.93 -4.38 -0.03
C GLU A 74 7.71 -5.78 -0.57
N THR A 75 8.68 -6.29 -1.32
CA THR A 75 8.63 -7.61 -1.94
C THR A 75 9.92 -8.37 -1.61
N SER A 76 9.84 -9.69 -1.62
CA SER A 76 11.05 -10.52 -1.66
C SER A 76 10.88 -11.57 -2.74
N ALA A 77 11.69 -11.43 -3.79
CA ALA A 77 11.81 -12.43 -4.83
C ALA A 77 12.30 -13.78 -4.27
N LYS A 78 13.02 -13.79 -3.14
CA LYS A 78 13.57 -15.00 -2.52
C LYS A 78 12.52 -15.80 -1.76
N THR A 79 11.64 -15.13 -1.02
CA THR A 79 10.57 -15.78 -0.24
C THR A 79 9.22 -15.78 -0.97
N ALA A 80 9.17 -15.24 -2.19
CA ALA A 80 7.95 -14.96 -2.95
C ALA A 80 6.92 -14.07 -2.23
N MET A 81 7.35 -13.35 -1.19
CA MET A 81 6.48 -12.45 -0.43
C MET A 81 6.09 -11.24 -1.27
N ASN A 82 4.78 -10.96 -1.31
CA ASN A 82 4.16 -9.80 -1.95
C ASN A 82 4.43 -9.65 -3.47
N VAL A 83 5.07 -10.65 -4.09
CA VAL A 83 5.35 -10.66 -5.54
C VAL A 83 4.05 -10.73 -6.32
N ASN A 84 3.09 -11.56 -5.91
CA ASN A 84 1.81 -11.68 -6.61
C ASN A 84 0.94 -10.43 -6.41
N GLU A 85 0.93 -9.89 -5.19
CA GLU A 85 0.11 -8.74 -4.81
C GLU A 85 0.49 -7.49 -5.61
N ILE A 86 1.79 -7.21 -5.79
CA ILE A 86 2.22 -6.02 -6.54
C ILE A 86 1.76 -6.02 -8.00
N PHE A 87 1.54 -7.20 -8.60
CA PHE A 87 0.98 -7.32 -9.95
C PHE A 87 -0.56 -7.29 -9.97
N MET A 88 -1.22 -7.59 -8.86
CA MET A 88 -2.69 -7.52 -8.74
C MET A 88 -3.19 -6.11 -8.39
N LEU A 89 -2.39 -5.33 -7.65
CA LEU A 89 -2.70 -3.95 -7.29
C LEU A 89 -3.05 -3.02 -8.48
N PRO A 90 -2.33 -3.00 -9.62
CA PRO A 90 -2.61 -2.06 -10.71
C PRO A 90 -3.95 -2.29 -11.43
N LYS A 91 -4.74 -3.32 -11.07
CA LYS A 91 -6.09 -3.53 -11.60
C LYS A 91 -7.18 -2.79 -10.84
N ASN A 92 -6.92 -2.37 -9.60
CA ASN A 92 -7.92 -1.74 -8.75
C ASN A 92 -7.41 -0.37 -8.32
N GLU A 93 -8.18 0.67 -8.66
CA GLU A 93 -8.11 2.02 -8.11
C GLU A 93 -7.89 2.05 -6.59
N PRO A 94 -7.34 3.15 -6.02
CA PRO A 94 -6.66 3.14 -4.73
C PRO A 94 -7.66 2.86 -3.61
N GLN A 95 -7.67 1.63 -3.11
CA GLN A 95 -8.21 1.35 -1.79
C GLN A 95 -7.10 1.61 -0.79
N GLY A 96 -7.25 2.73 -0.08
CA GLY A 96 -6.50 2.95 1.15
C GLY A 96 -6.62 1.76 2.09
N ALA A 97 -5.58 1.60 2.91
CA ALA A 97 -5.44 0.65 4.01
C ALA A 97 -5.03 -0.79 3.65
N ALA A 98 -3.73 -1.07 3.80
CA ALA A 98 -3.26 -2.36 4.30
C ALA A 98 -1.90 -2.22 5.01
N GLY A 99 -1.87 -1.42 6.09
CA GLY A 99 -0.85 -1.59 7.12
C GLY A 99 -1.06 -2.94 7.81
N THR A 100 -0.31 -3.96 7.41
CA THR A 100 -0.23 -5.23 8.15
C THR A 100 1.09 -5.29 8.92
N GLY A 101 1.10 -4.62 10.06
CA GLY A 101 2.18 -4.71 11.03
C GLY A 101 1.74 -4.16 12.38
N GLY A 102 1.44 -5.03 13.33
CA GLY A 102 1.38 -4.66 14.75
C GLY A 102 0.17 -5.19 15.52
N ARG A 103 0.41 -6.22 16.34
CA ARG A 103 -0.46 -6.62 17.46
C ARG A 103 -0.68 -5.44 18.41
N ALA A 104 -1.92 -5.05 18.63
CA ALA A 104 -2.34 -4.41 19.87
C ALA A 104 -3.79 -4.81 20.17
N ARG A 105 -3.96 -5.52 21.28
CA ARG A 105 -5.25 -5.92 21.83
C ARG A 105 -6.00 -4.67 22.27
N GLY A 106 -7.02 -4.28 21.50
CA GLY A 106 -8.03 -3.32 21.95
C GLY A 106 -8.81 -3.95 23.10
N GLY A 107 -8.65 -3.37 24.29
CA GLY A 107 -9.36 -3.76 25.49
C GLY A 107 -10.87 -3.64 25.30
N VAL A 108 -11.59 -4.68 25.71
CA VAL A 108 -13.03 -4.63 25.94
C VAL A 108 -13.25 -3.92 27.27
N ASP A 109 -13.60 -2.64 27.22
CA ASP A 109 -14.19 -1.97 28.38
C ASP A 109 -15.71 -2.00 28.18
N LEU A 110 -16.37 -2.96 28.81
CA LEU A 110 -17.82 -3.05 28.91
C LEU A 110 -18.18 -2.91 30.38
N GLN A 111 -18.23 -1.65 30.82
CA GLN A 111 -18.91 -1.24 32.04
C GLN A 111 -20.36 -1.74 31.99
N GLU A 112 -20.67 -2.63 32.91
CA GLU A 112 -21.97 -3.23 33.15
C GLU A 112 -23.04 -2.15 33.44
N ALA A 113 -24.07 -2.09 32.59
CA ALA A 113 -25.32 -1.37 32.85
C ALA A 113 -26.51 -2.27 32.51
N ALA A 114 -27.39 -2.40 33.50
CA ALA A 114 -28.46 -3.39 33.68
C ALA A 114 -29.52 -3.52 32.56
N PRO A 115 -30.26 -4.65 32.50
CA PRO A 115 -31.27 -4.92 31.47
C PRO A 115 -32.64 -4.37 31.88
N GLN A 116 -33.31 -3.63 30.99
CA GLN A 116 -34.75 -3.38 31.08
C GLN A 116 -35.45 -3.72 29.75
N SER A 117 -36.00 -4.93 29.76
CA SER A 117 -37.34 -5.32 29.29
C SER A 117 -37.97 -4.56 28.11
N ARG A 118 -38.17 -5.33 27.04
CA ARG A 118 -39.00 -5.09 25.86
C ARG A 118 -40.51 -4.97 26.17
N SER A 119 -41.16 -4.00 25.55
CA SER A 119 -42.55 -3.98 25.04
C SER A 119 -42.71 -2.66 24.26
N SER A 120 -43.16 -2.52 23.02
CA SER A 120 -44.28 -3.10 22.27
C SER A 120 -44.14 -2.77 20.75
N PRO A 121 -44.98 -3.33 19.86
CA PRO A 121 -44.73 -3.44 18.42
C PRO A 121 -45.42 -2.37 17.53
N CYS A 122 -45.01 -2.43 16.26
CA CYS A 122 -45.38 -1.75 15.01
C CYS A 122 -46.85 -1.38 14.71
N CYS A 123 -46.99 -0.42 13.77
CA CYS A 123 -48.07 -0.08 12.79
C CYS A 123 -48.41 1.43 12.89
N GLY A 124 -48.54 2.26 11.84
CA GLY A 124 -48.50 2.13 10.38
C GLY A 124 -49.31 3.30 9.77
N GLY A 125 -48.93 3.81 8.58
CA GLY A 125 -49.71 4.71 7.69
C GLY A 125 -49.98 6.13 8.21
N GLY A 126 -50.06 7.20 7.42
CA GLY A 126 -50.31 7.35 5.99
C GLY A 126 -51.37 8.46 5.82
N ASN A 127 -51.00 9.50 5.07
CA ASN A 127 -51.71 10.74 4.72
C ASN A 127 -51.56 11.93 5.70
#